data_AF-A0A090RYY0-F1
#
_entry.id   AF-A0A090RYY0-F1
#
_cell.length_a   1.000
_cell.length_b   1.000
_cell.length_c   1.000
_cell.angle_alpha   90.00
_cell.angle_beta   90.00
_cell.angle_gamma   90.00
#
_symmetry.space_group_name_H-M   'P 1'
#
loop_
_entity.id
_entity.type
_entity.pdbx_description
1 polymer ?
#
loop_
_entity_poly.entity_id
_entity_poly.type
_entity_poly.pdbx_seq_one_letter_code
_entity_poly.pdbx_strand_id
1 'polypeptide(L)'
;MLKAHDIVCEHIESPNFVTTRLLEEALYGAEFLSRMQHHSGYFYMTVFDKWSKDPTQREICAYETQLGHKKTNHEAGFRQGGGMTIAALAKSSQVSSLSKNNAATYLEAAKAGYWHLKEHNEQYLDDRTPNIIDEYCALVASVALYKATSEPQYLTEARSWFDALAKRALSDQQHAFYWSANEDGSRPYFHAAEAGLPNIALTEYLAIETEAERVKAARETLNKACQFEINITRQVYNPLGYPRQYVKAVDGVKHDAFFIPHQNESGYWWQGENARLASLASMAFWLNRT
;
A
#
# COMPACT_ATOMS: atom_id res chain seq x y z
N MET A 1 10.51 4.84 5.12
CA MET A 1 11.64 5.20 6.02
C MET A 1 11.42 4.77 7.46
N LEU A 2 10.27 5.10 8.10
CA LEU A 2 9.95 4.66 9.47
C LEU A 2 10.19 3.16 9.73
N LYS A 3 9.71 2.30 8.82
CA LYS A 3 9.91 0.84 8.94
C LYS A 3 11.38 0.43 8.86
N ALA A 4 12.15 1.04 7.97
CA ALA A 4 13.58 0.79 7.86
C ALA A 4 14.33 1.28 9.12
N HIS A 5 13.92 2.40 9.69
CA HIS A 5 14.44 2.90 10.96
C HIS A 5 14.25 1.87 12.08
N ASP A 6 13.04 1.30 12.25
CA ASP A 6 12.80 0.25 13.25
C ASP A 6 13.75 -0.94 13.08
N ILE A 7 13.87 -1.44 11.84
CA ILE A 7 14.71 -2.60 11.50
C ILE A 7 16.18 -2.34 11.82
N VAL A 8 16.69 -1.15 11.48
CA VAL A 8 18.09 -0.79 11.76
C VAL A 8 18.30 -0.62 13.26
N CYS A 9 17.34 -0.02 13.97
CA CYS A 9 17.40 0.17 15.42
C CYS A 9 17.41 -1.15 16.20
N GLU A 10 16.82 -2.23 15.68
CA GLU A 10 16.93 -3.57 16.28
C GLU A 10 18.39 -4.10 16.33
N HIS A 11 19.29 -3.57 15.50
CA HIS A 11 20.64 -4.11 15.31
C HIS A 11 21.75 -3.17 15.80
N ILE A 12 21.40 -2.08 16.50
CA ILE A 12 22.36 -1.12 17.04
C ILE A 12 22.06 -0.82 18.52
N GLU A 13 23.10 -0.61 19.32
CA GLU A 13 22.97 -0.39 20.77
C GLU A 13 22.51 1.04 21.12
N SER A 14 22.79 2.02 20.26
CA SER A 14 22.38 3.41 20.45
C SER A 14 22.15 4.12 19.11
N PRO A 15 21.29 5.16 19.05
CA PRO A 15 21.06 5.94 17.84
C PRO A 15 22.36 6.51 17.30
N ASN A 16 22.61 6.29 16.02
CA ASN A 16 23.77 6.82 15.32
C ASN A 16 23.34 7.81 14.22
N PHE A 17 24.32 8.39 13.53
CA PHE A 17 24.07 9.37 12.46
C PHE A 17 23.11 8.84 11.37
N VAL A 18 23.19 7.56 11.03
CA VAL A 18 22.33 6.94 9.99
C VAL A 18 20.89 6.85 10.46
N THR A 19 20.65 6.37 11.69
CA THR A 19 19.27 6.29 12.23
C THR A 19 18.67 7.66 12.45
N THR A 20 19.47 8.65 12.90
CA THR A 20 19.00 10.04 13.01
C THR A 20 18.56 10.59 11.66
N ARG A 21 19.35 10.42 10.59
CA ARG A 21 18.98 10.88 9.26
C ARG A 21 17.76 10.16 8.67
N LEU A 22 17.63 8.86 8.92
CA LEU A 22 16.44 8.10 8.50
C LEU A 22 15.16 8.63 9.17
N LEU A 23 15.26 8.97 10.45
CA LEU A 23 14.14 9.48 11.22
C LEU A 23 13.80 10.93 10.84
N GLU A 24 14.81 11.78 10.64
CA GLU A 24 14.65 13.16 10.17
C GLU A 24 13.86 13.21 8.87
N GLU A 25 14.28 12.44 7.85
CA GLU A 25 13.60 12.36 6.56
C GLU A 25 12.18 11.77 6.68
N ALA A 26 12.00 10.80 7.57
CA ALA A 26 10.67 10.24 7.83
C ALA A 26 9.71 11.27 8.44
N LEU A 27 10.17 12.06 9.42
CA LEU A 27 9.37 13.07 10.09
C LEU A 27 9.14 14.31 9.22
N TYR A 28 10.11 14.67 8.36
CA TYR A 28 9.92 15.67 7.32
C TYR A 28 8.74 15.29 6.40
N GLY A 29 8.71 14.03 5.95
CA GLY A 29 7.58 13.48 5.19
C GLY A 29 6.27 13.50 5.98
N ALA A 30 6.28 13.07 7.25
CA ALA A 30 5.08 13.06 8.10
C ALA A 30 4.47 14.46 8.30
N GLU A 31 5.32 15.48 8.40
CA GLU A 31 4.89 16.87 8.48
C GLU A 31 4.19 17.32 7.19
N PHE A 32 4.71 16.94 6.01
CA PHE A 32 4.02 17.17 4.74
C PHE A 32 2.66 16.47 4.68
N LEU A 33 2.61 15.19 5.07
CA LEU A 33 1.37 14.41 5.10
C LEU A 33 0.29 15.05 5.98
N SER A 34 0.67 15.57 7.15
CA SER A 34 -0.23 16.30 8.04
C SER A 34 -0.81 17.57 7.37
N ARG A 35 0.04 18.34 6.66
CA ARG A 35 -0.41 19.53 5.90
C ARG A 35 -1.31 19.20 4.72
N MET A 36 -1.21 17.98 4.17
CA MET A 36 -2.04 17.52 3.06
C MET A 36 -3.43 17.06 3.51
N GLN A 37 -3.72 17.07 4.81
CA GLN A 37 -5.05 16.74 5.31
C GLN A 37 -5.97 17.97 5.29
N HIS A 38 -7.14 17.82 4.69
CA HIS A 38 -8.21 18.79 4.79
C HIS A 38 -8.89 18.70 6.16
N HIS A 39 -9.44 19.81 6.66
CA HIS A 39 -10.05 19.89 7.99
C HIS A 39 -11.23 18.92 8.20
N SER A 40 -11.84 18.41 7.12
CA SER A 40 -12.90 17.40 7.21
C SER A 40 -12.37 15.99 7.45
N GLY A 41 -11.10 15.71 7.12
CA GLY A 41 -10.45 14.42 7.37
C GLY A 41 -9.79 13.77 6.16
N TYR A 42 -10.23 14.05 4.92
CA TYR A 42 -9.59 13.51 3.72
C TYR A 42 -8.19 14.12 3.47
N PHE A 43 -7.39 13.45 2.64
CA PHE A 43 -6.10 13.97 2.17
C PHE A 43 -6.20 14.43 0.72
N TYR A 44 -5.48 15.50 0.37
CA TYR A 44 -5.34 15.90 -1.02
C TYR A 44 -4.45 14.91 -1.79
N MET A 45 -4.85 14.56 -3.01
CA MET A 45 -4.15 13.54 -3.81
C MET A 45 -2.88 14.06 -4.47
N THR A 46 -2.86 15.30 -4.98
CA THR A 46 -1.70 15.82 -5.71
C THR A 46 -1.60 17.34 -5.65
N VAL A 47 -0.37 17.86 -5.57
CA VAL A 47 -0.03 19.23 -5.98
C VAL A 47 0.65 19.14 -7.34
N PHE A 48 -0.06 19.51 -8.40
CA PHE A 48 0.34 19.22 -9.77
C PHE A 48 0.49 20.49 -10.61
N ASP A 49 1.57 20.55 -11.40
CA ASP A 49 1.96 21.69 -12.22
C ASP A 49 1.81 21.41 -13.73
N LYS A 50 1.18 20.30 -14.12
CA LYS A 50 1.13 19.85 -15.53
C LYS A 50 2.52 19.66 -16.15
N TRP A 51 3.48 19.25 -15.33
CA TRP A 51 4.89 19.08 -15.68
C TRP A 51 5.59 20.34 -16.20
N SER A 52 5.02 21.51 -15.99
CA SER A 52 5.52 22.80 -16.50
C SER A 52 6.77 23.31 -15.79
N LYS A 53 6.98 22.94 -14.52
CA LYS A 53 7.96 23.50 -13.58
C LYS A 53 7.68 24.97 -13.25
N ASP A 54 6.53 25.48 -13.68
CA ASP A 54 6.06 26.82 -13.39
C ASP A 54 5.39 26.84 -12.00
N PRO A 55 5.93 27.60 -11.03
CA PRO A 55 5.34 27.69 -9.70
C PRO A 55 3.89 28.19 -9.71
N THR A 56 3.51 28.99 -10.70
CA THR A 56 2.16 29.57 -10.81
C THR A 56 1.11 28.58 -11.28
N GLN A 57 1.52 27.42 -11.82
CA GLN A 57 0.62 26.37 -12.29
C GLN A 57 0.40 25.24 -11.28
N ARG A 58 1.00 25.34 -10.08
CA ARG A 58 0.86 24.34 -9.01
C ARG A 58 -0.53 24.45 -8.38
N GLU A 59 -1.34 23.41 -8.55
CA GLU A 59 -2.70 23.36 -8.02
C GLU A 59 -2.95 22.03 -7.29
N ILE A 60 -3.76 22.09 -6.23
CA ILE A 60 -4.33 20.90 -5.61
C ILE A 60 -5.38 20.34 -6.57
N CYS A 61 -5.14 19.14 -7.09
CA CYS A 61 -6.04 18.52 -8.06
C CYS A 61 -5.79 17.00 -8.15
N ALA A 62 -6.73 16.33 -8.82
CA ALA A 62 -6.46 15.07 -9.52
C ALA A 62 -6.07 15.37 -10.97
N TYR A 63 -5.58 14.37 -11.71
CA TYR A 63 -5.44 14.50 -13.16
C TYR A 63 -5.62 13.17 -13.89
N GLU A 64 -5.90 13.25 -15.20
CA GLU A 64 -6.02 12.09 -16.07
C GLU A 64 -5.26 12.26 -17.39
N THR A 65 -5.05 11.13 -18.07
CA THR A 65 -4.35 11.00 -19.36
C THR A 65 -2.89 11.49 -19.34
N GLN A 66 -2.18 11.23 -20.44
CA GLN A 66 -0.80 11.71 -20.62
C GLN A 66 -0.71 13.24 -20.74
N LEU A 67 -1.82 13.92 -21.05
CA LEU A 67 -1.86 15.37 -21.19
C LEU A 67 -2.07 16.10 -19.84
N GLY A 68 -2.35 15.37 -18.75
CA GLY A 68 -2.46 15.94 -17.42
C GLY A 68 -3.68 16.86 -17.30
N HIS A 69 -4.85 16.40 -17.74
CA HIS A 69 -6.09 17.13 -17.59
C HIS A 69 -6.48 17.15 -16.11
N LYS A 70 -6.38 18.33 -15.48
CA LYS A 70 -6.69 18.50 -14.06
C LYS A 70 -8.18 18.27 -13.80
N LYS A 71 -8.49 17.65 -12.66
CA LYS A 71 -9.84 17.45 -12.14
C LYS A 71 -9.95 17.92 -10.69
N THR A 72 -11.17 18.17 -10.26
CA THR A 72 -11.49 18.66 -8.91
C THR A 72 -11.69 17.56 -7.88
N ASN A 73 -11.74 16.27 -8.27
CA ASN A 73 -11.86 15.12 -7.37
C ASN A 73 -10.50 14.80 -6.70
N HIS A 74 -10.00 15.76 -5.93
CA HIS A 74 -8.67 15.71 -5.34
C HIS A 74 -8.63 15.00 -3.97
N GLU A 75 -9.76 14.50 -3.48
CA GLU A 75 -9.84 13.69 -2.27
C GLU A 75 -9.22 12.31 -2.52
N ALA A 76 -8.21 11.93 -1.74
CA ALA A 76 -7.54 10.65 -1.85
C ALA A 76 -8.27 9.57 -1.03
N GLY A 77 -8.88 8.62 -1.71
CA GLY A 77 -9.35 7.36 -1.13
C GLY A 77 -8.22 6.47 -0.59
N PHE A 78 -8.56 5.31 -0.03
CA PHE A 78 -7.60 4.37 0.53
C PHE A 78 -6.53 3.99 -0.49
N ARG A 79 -6.94 3.62 -1.71
CA ARG A 79 -6.02 3.28 -2.81
C ARG A 79 -5.29 4.44 -3.49
N GLN A 80 -5.73 5.68 -3.25
CA GLN A 80 -5.15 6.88 -3.85
C GLN A 80 -4.10 7.54 -2.92
N GLY A 81 -3.52 6.75 -2.01
CA GLY A 81 -2.49 7.19 -1.06
C GLY A 81 -3.02 7.57 0.33
N GLY A 82 -4.34 7.66 0.52
CA GLY A 82 -4.95 7.97 1.81
C GLY A 82 -4.62 6.91 2.88
N GLY A 83 -4.72 5.63 2.55
CA GLY A 83 -4.43 4.54 3.50
C GLY A 83 -2.97 4.51 3.96
N MET A 84 -2.03 4.66 3.02
CA MET A 84 -0.59 4.71 3.36
C MET A 84 -0.22 5.99 4.13
N THR A 85 -0.91 7.09 3.87
CA THR A 85 -0.76 8.34 4.65
C THR A 85 -1.16 8.13 6.10
N ILE A 86 -2.33 7.53 6.34
CA ILE A 86 -2.80 7.18 7.69
C ILE A 86 -1.79 6.27 8.39
N ALA A 87 -1.33 5.23 7.71
CA ALA A 87 -0.34 4.30 8.28
C ALA A 87 0.95 5.01 8.69
N ALA A 88 1.47 5.90 7.84
CA ALA A 88 2.69 6.65 8.10
C ALA A 88 2.54 7.65 9.26
N LEU A 89 1.39 8.33 9.38
CA LEU A 89 1.10 9.24 10.48
C LEU A 89 0.94 8.50 11.81
N ALA A 90 0.17 7.39 11.83
CA ALA A 90 0.01 6.54 13.01
C ALA A 90 1.34 5.91 13.46
N LYS A 91 2.23 5.60 12.52
CA LYS A 91 3.57 5.11 12.87
C LYS A 91 4.48 6.24 13.38
N SER A 92 4.40 7.43 12.77
CA SER A 92 5.17 8.60 13.21
C SER A 92 4.81 9.03 14.63
N SER A 93 3.55 8.89 15.05
CA SER A 93 3.12 9.26 16.41
C SER A 93 3.76 8.40 17.52
N GLN A 94 4.36 7.26 17.17
CA GLN A 94 5.05 6.37 18.12
C GLN A 94 6.54 6.74 18.31
N VAL A 95 7.05 7.73 17.59
CA VAL A 95 8.46 8.14 17.66
C VAL A 95 8.72 8.82 19.01
N SER A 96 9.58 8.23 19.83
CA SER A 96 9.85 8.65 21.20
C SER A 96 10.52 10.02 21.33
N SER A 97 11.24 10.48 20.30
CA SER A 97 11.90 11.79 20.28
C SER A 97 10.95 12.95 19.97
N LEU A 98 9.71 12.68 19.56
CA LEU A 98 8.71 13.73 19.32
C LEU A 98 8.20 14.32 20.64
N SER A 99 7.87 15.61 20.60
CA SER A 99 7.09 16.22 21.69
C SER A 99 5.72 15.55 21.77
N LYS A 100 5.13 15.52 22.97
CA LYS A 100 3.77 14.96 23.17
C LYS A 100 2.73 15.60 22.25
N ASN A 101 2.85 16.90 21.99
CA ASN A 101 1.93 17.63 21.11
C ASN A 101 2.09 17.20 19.65
N ASN A 102 3.31 16.99 19.16
CA ASN A 102 3.56 16.54 17.79
C ASN A 102 3.10 15.10 17.59
N ALA A 103 3.41 14.22 18.54
CA ALA A 103 2.94 12.84 18.53
C ALA A 103 1.40 12.77 18.50
N ALA A 104 0.73 13.55 19.34
CA ALA A 104 -0.73 13.67 19.35
C ALA A 104 -1.27 14.20 18.01
N THR A 105 -0.62 15.22 17.43
CA THR A 105 -1.03 15.79 16.12
C THR A 105 -1.06 14.72 15.03
N TYR A 106 0.00 13.91 14.90
CA TYR A 106 0.03 12.85 13.91
C TYR A 106 -0.98 11.73 14.19
N LEU A 107 -1.15 11.37 15.46
CA LEU A 107 -2.11 10.32 15.83
C LEU A 107 -3.54 10.75 15.52
N GLU A 108 -3.95 11.96 15.91
CA GLU A 108 -5.30 12.47 15.67
C GLU A 108 -5.56 12.66 14.16
N ALA A 109 -4.56 13.13 13.40
CA ALA A 109 -4.65 13.20 11.94
C ALA A 109 -4.90 11.81 11.32
N ALA A 110 -4.18 10.78 11.78
CA ALA A 110 -4.36 9.41 11.31
C ALA A 110 -5.74 8.85 11.67
N LYS A 111 -6.21 9.04 12.91
CA LYS A 111 -7.54 8.62 13.36
C LYS A 111 -8.66 9.30 12.56
N ALA A 112 -8.58 10.62 12.41
CA ALA A 112 -9.56 11.40 11.67
C ALA A 112 -9.62 10.97 10.19
N GLY A 113 -8.47 10.81 9.55
CA GLY A 113 -8.40 10.37 8.16
C GLY A 113 -8.93 8.94 7.96
N TYR A 114 -8.64 8.04 8.89
CA TYR A 114 -9.14 6.67 8.83
C TYR A 114 -10.65 6.60 8.89
N TRP A 115 -11.26 7.21 9.91
CA TRP A 115 -12.71 7.18 10.07
C TRP A 115 -13.43 7.96 8.97
N HIS A 116 -12.85 9.06 8.49
CA HIS A 116 -13.33 9.78 7.33
C HIS A 116 -13.38 8.87 6.09
N LEU A 117 -12.30 8.14 5.78
CA LEU A 117 -12.30 7.21 4.64
C LEU A 117 -13.20 6.01 4.86
N LYS A 118 -13.40 5.54 6.10
CA LYS A 118 -14.39 4.50 6.37
C LYS A 118 -15.81 4.90 5.97
N GLU A 119 -16.15 6.19 6.05
CA GLU A 119 -17.46 6.72 5.64
C GLU A 119 -17.50 7.10 4.16
N HIS A 120 -16.42 7.69 3.64
CA HIS A 120 -16.45 8.39 2.35
C HIS A 120 -15.65 7.72 1.22
N ASN A 121 -14.92 6.62 1.45
CA ASN A 121 -13.97 6.08 0.47
C ASN A 121 -14.59 5.93 -0.93
N GLU A 122 -15.72 5.25 -1.03
CA GLU A 122 -16.41 4.98 -2.30
C GLU A 122 -16.77 6.26 -3.09
N GLN A 123 -16.96 7.39 -2.41
CA GLN A 123 -17.26 8.67 -3.05
C GLN A 123 -16.04 9.26 -3.76
N TYR A 124 -14.82 8.86 -3.37
CA TYR A 124 -13.54 9.35 -3.91
C TYR A 124 -12.97 8.45 -5.01
N LEU A 125 -13.49 7.23 -5.11
CA LEU A 125 -13.08 6.25 -6.11
C LEU A 125 -13.73 6.56 -7.46
N ASP A 126 -12.92 6.62 -8.52
CA ASP A 126 -13.40 6.95 -9.87
C ASP A 126 -14.54 6.01 -10.36
N ASP A 127 -14.46 4.73 -10.00
CA ASP A 127 -15.47 3.69 -10.30
C ASP A 127 -16.38 3.38 -9.10
N ARG A 128 -16.25 4.13 -8.00
CA ARG A 128 -16.97 3.96 -6.73
C ARG A 128 -16.82 2.60 -6.05
N THR A 129 -15.91 1.76 -6.53
CA THR A 129 -15.82 0.36 -6.10
C THR A 129 -14.45 0.08 -5.50
N PRO A 130 -14.36 -0.29 -4.22
CA PRO A 130 -13.09 -0.70 -3.61
C PRO A 130 -12.51 -1.92 -4.32
N ASN A 131 -11.19 -1.95 -4.43
CA ASN A 131 -10.46 -3.07 -5.02
C ASN A 131 -9.31 -3.51 -4.09
N ILE A 132 -8.50 -4.46 -4.53
CA ILE A 132 -7.38 -4.99 -3.73
C ILE A 132 -6.44 -3.90 -3.16
N ILE A 133 -6.28 -2.78 -3.89
CA ILE A 133 -5.40 -1.67 -3.48
C ILE A 133 -5.97 -0.94 -2.27
N ASP A 134 -7.30 -0.74 -2.23
CA ASP A 134 -7.95 -0.17 -1.05
C ASP A 134 -7.72 -1.07 0.17
N GLU A 135 -7.89 -2.38 -0.03
CA GLU A 135 -7.85 -3.37 1.04
C GLU A 135 -6.47 -3.50 1.67
N TYR A 136 -5.38 -3.60 0.89
CA TYR A 136 -4.05 -3.66 1.50
C TYR A 136 -3.64 -2.31 2.11
N CYS A 137 -4.03 -1.18 1.52
CA CYS A 137 -3.73 0.14 2.08
C CYS A 137 -4.45 0.35 3.42
N ALA A 138 -5.73 -0.02 3.49
CA ALA A 138 -6.54 0.12 4.69
C ALA A 138 -6.17 -0.92 5.77
N LEU A 139 -5.72 -2.12 5.37
CA LEU A 139 -5.15 -3.11 6.30
C LEU A 139 -3.89 -2.55 6.97
N VAL A 140 -2.95 -2.00 6.20
CA VAL A 140 -1.72 -1.41 6.77
C VAL A 140 -2.06 -0.20 7.66
N ALA A 141 -3.04 0.62 7.28
CA ALA A 141 -3.51 1.76 8.07
C ALA A 141 -4.09 1.33 9.44
N SER A 142 -5.03 0.38 9.43
CA SER A 142 -5.67 -0.13 10.65
C SER A 142 -4.69 -0.86 11.56
N VAL A 143 -3.74 -1.63 11.00
CA VAL A 143 -2.65 -2.25 11.78
C VAL A 143 -1.79 -1.19 12.47
N ALA A 144 -1.39 -0.14 11.75
CA ALA A 144 -0.57 0.94 12.31
C ALA A 144 -1.31 1.70 13.43
N LEU A 145 -2.61 1.97 13.25
CA LEU A 145 -3.46 2.59 14.27
C LEU A 145 -3.63 1.69 15.50
N TYR A 146 -3.80 0.39 15.32
CA TYR A 146 -3.85 -0.55 16.43
C TYR A 146 -2.53 -0.55 17.21
N LYS A 147 -1.38 -0.62 16.53
CA LYS A 147 -0.06 -0.52 17.18
C LYS A 147 0.13 0.80 17.93
N ALA A 148 -0.44 1.90 17.44
CA ALA A 148 -0.29 3.23 18.04
C ALA A 148 -1.18 3.46 19.27
N THR A 149 -2.28 2.71 19.40
CA THR A 149 -3.36 3.03 20.35
C THR A 149 -3.72 1.88 21.28
N SER A 150 -3.48 0.65 20.86
CA SER A 150 -4.03 -0.58 21.45
C SER A 150 -5.56 -0.60 21.56
N GLU A 151 -6.27 0.27 20.83
CA GLU A 151 -7.73 0.34 20.86
C GLU A 151 -8.33 -0.83 20.06
N PRO A 152 -9.18 -1.68 20.67
CA PRO A 152 -9.69 -2.90 20.03
C PRO A 152 -10.43 -2.67 18.70
N GLN A 153 -11.02 -1.48 18.51
CA GLN A 153 -11.70 -1.11 17.27
C GLN A 153 -10.79 -1.21 16.04
N TYR A 154 -9.50 -0.84 16.17
CA TYR A 154 -8.58 -0.93 15.04
C TYR A 154 -8.13 -2.36 14.74
N LEU A 155 -8.14 -3.26 15.74
CA LEU A 155 -7.94 -4.69 15.49
C LEU A 155 -9.15 -5.29 14.76
N THR A 156 -10.37 -4.93 15.16
CA THR A 156 -11.59 -5.33 14.44
C THR A 156 -11.57 -4.86 12.99
N GLU A 157 -11.14 -3.63 12.77
CA GLU A 157 -10.97 -3.08 11.42
C GLU A 157 -9.89 -3.82 10.62
N ALA A 158 -8.72 -4.08 11.21
CA ALA A 158 -7.67 -4.85 10.55
C ALA A 158 -8.14 -6.27 10.18
N ARG A 159 -8.94 -6.92 11.03
CA ARG A 159 -9.59 -8.21 10.73
C ARG A 159 -10.53 -8.11 9.54
N SER A 160 -11.35 -7.05 9.47
CA SER A 160 -12.26 -6.80 8.34
C SER A 160 -11.50 -6.62 7.03
N TRP A 161 -10.42 -5.83 7.04
CA TRP A 161 -9.58 -5.63 5.85
C TRP A 161 -8.79 -6.87 5.45
N PHE A 162 -8.35 -7.68 6.41
CA PHE A 162 -7.79 -9.00 6.13
C PHE A 162 -8.83 -9.90 5.45
N ASP A 163 -10.05 -9.97 5.98
CA ASP A 163 -11.12 -10.80 5.42
C ASP A 163 -11.50 -10.34 4.00
N ALA A 164 -11.42 -9.04 3.70
CA ALA A 164 -11.60 -8.50 2.35
C ALA A 164 -10.44 -8.87 1.42
N LEU A 165 -9.20 -8.60 1.83
CA LEU A 165 -7.99 -8.91 1.06
C LEU A 165 -7.87 -10.41 0.76
N ALA A 166 -8.20 -11.26 1.73
CA ALA A 166 -8.17 -12.71 1.57
C ALA A 166 -9.14 -13.21 0.49
N LYS A 167 -10.26 -12.51 0.23
CA LYS A 167 -11.16 -12.84 -0.88
C LYS A 167 -10.55 -12.55 -2.26
N ARG A 168 -9.48 -11.77 -2.33
CA ARG A 168 -8.73 -11.53 -3.57
C ARG A 168 -7.77 -12.67 -3.92
N ALA A 169 -7.54 -13.61 -3.01
CA ALA A 169 -6.79 -14.83 -3.28
C ALA A 169 -7.67 -15.81 -4.07
N LEU A 170 -7.53 -15.79 -5.40
CA LEU A 170 -8.35 -16.61 -6.30
C LEU A 170 -7.51 -17.66 -7.03
N SER A 171 -8.21 -18.55 -7.73
CA SER A 171 -7.62 -19.58 -8.58
C SER A 171 -8.38 -19.63 -9.90
N ASP A 172 -7.71 -20.05 -10.96
CA ASP A 172 -8.34 -20.29 -12.27
C ASP A 172 -7.69 -21.50 -12.96
N GLN A 173 -7.97 -21.66 -14.26
CA GLN A 173 -7.43 -22.78 -15.04
C GLN A 173 -5.90 -22.72 -15.23
N GLN A 174 -5.27 -21.55 -15.08
CA GLN A 174 -3.83 -21.35 -15.26
C GLN A 174 -3.08 -21.43 -13.92
N HIS A 175 -3.65 -20.88 -12.85
CA HIS A 175 -2.99 -20.79 -11.54
C HIS A 175 -3.88 -21.23 -10.38
N ALA A 176 -3.30 -22.04 -9.49
CA ALA A 176 -3.94 -22.45 -8.24
C ALA A 176 -4.05 -21.32 -7.19
N PHE A 177 -3.30 -20.24 -7.39
CA PHE A 177 -3.39 -19.01 -6.61
C PHE A 177 -2.96 -17.85 -7.51
N TYR A 178 -3.69 -16.74 -7.49
CA TYR A 178 -3.23 -15.43 -7.91
C TYR A 178 -3.97 -14.35 -7.12
N TRP A 179 -3.38 -13.15 -7.04
CA TRP A 179 -4.08 -11.99 -6.51
C TRP A 179 -5.02 -11.42 -7.57
N SER A 180 -6.30 -11.26 -7.26
CA SER A 180 -7.27 -10.59 -8.12
C SER A 180 -7.35 -9.11 -7.81
N ALA A 181 -7.43 -8.27 -8.84
CA ALA A 181 -7.71 -6.85 -8.67
C ALA A 181 -9.20 -6.61 -8.36
N ASN A 182 -10.10 -7.32 -9.03
CA ASN A 182 -11.55 -7.18 -8.88
C ASN A 182 -12.19 -8.41 -8.20
N GLU A 183 -13.51 -8.41 -8.00
CA GLU A 183 -14.19 -9.45 -7.22
C GLU A 183 -14.28 -10.80 -7.92
N ASP A 184 -14.49 -10.80 -9.23
CA ASP A 184 -14.77 -12.01 -10.02
C ASP A 184 -13.50 -12.72 -10.54
N GLY A 185 -12.31 -12.17 -10.30
CA GLY A 185 -11.07 -12.77 -10.78
C GLY A 185 -10.79 -12.57 -12.27
N SER A 186 -11.62 -11.81 -12.99
CA SER A 186 -11.42 -11.56 -14.41
C SER A 186 -10.22 -10.64 -14.68
N ARG A 187 -9.82 -9.81 -13.71
CA ARG A 187 -8.64 -8.94 -13.78
C ARG A 187 -7.63 -9.31 -12.68
N PRO A 188 -6.49 -9.93 -13.02
CA PRO A 188 -5.45 -10.20 -12.02
C PRO A 188 -4.81 -8.90 -11.55
N TYR A 189 -4.36 -8.89 -10.31
CA TYR A 189 -3.55 -7.82 -9.74
C TYR A 189 -2.12 -7.94 -10.25
N PHE A 190 -1.68 -6.87 -10.91
CA PHE A 190 -0.30 -6.61 -11.26
C PHE A 190 -0.03 -5.13 -10.99
N HIS A 191 1.18 -4.79 -10.56
CA HIS A 191 1.50 -3.41 -10.19
C HIS A 191 2.99 -3.10 -10.38
N ALA A 192 3.31 -2.12 -11.22
CA ALA A 192 4.68 -1.75 -11.55
C ALA A 192 5.42 -1.00 -10.43
N ALA A 193 4.73 -0.60 -9.35
CA ALA A 193 5.34 0.07 -8.21
C ALA A 193 5.43 -0.78 -6.94
N GLU A 194 4.49 -1.69 -6.68
CA GLU A 194 4.29 -2.20 -5.30
C GLU A 194 3.60 -3.57 -5.22
N ALA A 195 3.86 -4.46 -6.19
CA ALA A 195 3.23 -5.78 -6.23
C ALA A 195 3.45 -6.65 -4.97
N GLY A 196 4.46 -6.35 -4.15
CA GLY A 196 4.69 -7.03 -2.87
C GLY A 196 3.76 -6.60 -1.72
N LEU A 197 2.99 -5.52 -1.88
CA LEU A 197 2.20 -4.95 -0.78
C LEU A 197 1.08 -5.84 -0.24
N PRO A 198 0.31 -6.60 -1.04
CA PRO A 198 -0.67 -7.53 -0.49
C PRO A 198 -0.04 -8.45 0.55
N ASN A 199 1.13 -9.02 0.25
CA ASN A 199 1.83 -9.94 1.13
C ASN A 199 2.45 -9.22 2.33
N ILE A 200 3.03 -8.02 2.14
CA ILE A 200 3.56 -7.20 3.24
C ILE A 200 2.45 -6.82 4.23
N ALA A 201 1.25 -6.46 3.73
CA ALA A 201 0.11 -6.12 4.56
C ALA A 201 -0.36 -7.31 5.41
N LEU A 202 -0.38 -8.52 4.84
CA LEU A 202 -0.64 -9.76 5.58
C LEU A 202 0.41 -10.00 6.67
N THR A 203 1.69 -9.77 6.39
CA THR A 203 2.74 -9.92 7.41
C THR A 203 2.61 -8.89 8.54
N GLU A 204 2.24 -7.65 8.23
CA GLU A 204 1.98 -6.63 9.26
C GLU A 204 0.76 -7.00 10.13
N TYR A 205 -0.29 -7.55 9.53
CA TYR A 205 -1.47 -8.05 10.25
C TYR A 205 -1.12 -9.24 11.16
N LEU A 206 -0.33 -10.20 10.68
CA LEU A 206 0.15 -11.34 11.48
C LEU A 206 0.93 -10.91 12.72
N ALA A 207 1.57 -9.73 12.70
CA ALA A 207 2.32 -9.21 13.84
C ALA A 207 1.43 -8.67 14.97
N ILE A 208 0.12 -8.52 14.74
CA ILE A 208 -0.83 -8.01 15.75
C ILE A 208 -1.97 -8.97 16.08
N GLU A 209 -2.24 -9.95 15.23
CA GLU A 209 -3.32 -10.91 15.42
C GLU A 209 -2.94 -11.97 16.46
N THR A 210 -3.88 -12.27 17.36
CA THR A 210 -3.69 -13.24 18.45
C THR A 210 -4.66 -14.42 18.36
N GLU A 211 -5.74 -14.30 17.58
CA GLU A 211 -6.72 -15.37 17.38
C GLU A 211 -6.16 -16.47 16.46
N ALA A 212 -6.00 -17.68 17.00
CA ALA A 212 -5.28 -18.78 16.35
C ALA A 212 -5.80 -19.11 14.94
N GLU A 213 -7.12 -19.16 14.73
CA GLU A 213 -7.71 -19.47 13.42
C GLU A 213 -7.43 -18.37 12.39
N ARG A 214 -7.45 -17.10 12.80
CA ARG A 214 -7.12 -15.97 11.93
C ARG A 214 -5.64 -15.94 11.58
N VAL A 215 -4.76 -16.19 12.56
CA VAL A 215 -3.32 -16.35 12.33
C VAL A 215 -3.07 -17.46 11.32
N LYS A 216 -3.72 -18.62 11.49
CA LYS A 216 -3.59 -19.75 10.57
C LYS A 216 -4.05 -19.38 9.16
N ALA A 217 -5.24 -18.80 9.01
CA ALA A 217 -5.77 -18.38 7.71
C ALA A 217 -4.85 -17.37 7.01
N ALA A 218 -4.35 -16.37 7.73
CA ALA A 218 -3.43 -15.37 7.18
C ALA A 218 -2.09 -15.99 6.76
N ARG A 219 -1.52 -16.90 7.56
CA ARG A 219 -0.29 -17.64 7.20
C ARG A 219 -0.50 -18.54 5.98
N GLU A 220 -1.63 -19.24 5.87
CA GLU A 220 -1.94 -20.07 4.72
C GLU A 220 -2.07 -19.26 3.42
N THR A 221 -2.79 -18.13 3.47
CA THR A 221 -2.91 -17.21 2.33
C THR A 221 -1.55 -16.66 1.93
N LEU A 222 -0.74 -16.21 2.89
CA LEU A 222 0.60 -15.68 2.66
C LEU A 222 1.53 -16.73 2.03
N ASN A 223 1.50 -17.97 2.52
CA ASN A 223 2.29 -19.07 1.97
C ASN A 223 1.91 -19.36 0.52
N LYS A 224 0.61 -19.42 0.20
CA LYS A 224 0.13 -19.62 -1.18
C LYS A 224 0.57 -18.48 -2.10
N ALA A 225 0.48 -17.23 -1.63
CA ALA A 225 0.92 -16.06 -2.38
C ALA A 225 2.43 -16.10 -2.69
N CYS A 226 3.25 -16.47 -1.73
CA CYS A 226 4.70 -16.60 -1.94
C CYS A 226 5.03 -17.74 -2.89
N GLN A 227 4.32 -18.87 -2.77
CA GLN A 227 4.49 -20.00 -3.68
C GLN A 227 4.10 -19.63 -5.12
N PHE A 228 3.05 -18.83 -5.29
CA PHE A 228 2.67 -18.30 -6.60
C PHE A 228 3.80 -17.47 -7.23
N GLU A 229 4.37 -16.50 -6.51
CA GLU A 229 5.48 -15.66 -7.01
C GLU A 229 6.69 -16.51 -7.44
N ILE A 230 7.03 -17.54 -6.66
CA ILE A 230 8.12 -18.48 -7.00
C ILE A 230 7.77 -19.29 -8.26
N ASN A 231 6.56 -19.84 -8.32
CA ASN A 231 6.11 -20.71 -9.40
C ASN A 231 6.03 -19.96 -10.73
N ILE A 232 5.34 -18.83 -10.76
CA ILE A 232 5.19 -18.03 -11.98
C ILE A 232 6.56 -17.55 -12.48
N THR A 233 7.48 -17.19 -11.58
CA THR A 233 8.85 -16.75 -11.93
C THR A 233 9.68 -17.86 -12.58
N ARG A 234 9.46 -19.12 -12.18
CA ARG A 234 10.22 -20.30 -12.66
C ARG A 234 9.58 -21.07 -13.82
N GLN A 235 8.39 -20.66 -14.25
CA GLN A 235 7.59 -21.36 -15.26
C GLN A 235 8.24 -21.41 -16.65
N VAL A 236 9.09 -20.43 -16.98
CA VAL A 236 9.77 -20.30 -18.28
C VAL A 236 11.28 -20.09 -18.07
N TYR A 237 12.08 -20.22 -19.14
CA TYR A 237 13.51 -19.92 -19.08
C TYR A 237 13.75 -18.48 -18.60
N ASN A 238 14.29 -18.35 -17.39
CA ASN A 238 14.45 -17.08 -16.68
C ASN A 238 15.82 -17.03 -15.97
N PRO A 239 16.92 -16.86 -16.72
CA PRO A 239 18.28 -16.96 -16.16
C PRO A 239 18.60 -15.82 -15.18
N LEU A 240 17.91 -14.69 -15.28
CA LEU A 240 18.07 -13.55 -14.36
C LEU A 240 17.16 -13.64 -13.13
N GLY A 241 16.25 -14.62 -13.08
CA GLY A 241 15.26 -14.72 -12.01
C GLY A 241 14.35 -13.50 -11.92
N TYR A 242 14.06 -12.83 -13.05
CA TYR A 242 13.18 -11.65 -13.05
C TYR A 242 11.77 -12.06 -12.56
N PRO A 243 11.25 -11.47 -11.48
CA PRO A 243 9.93 -11.83 -10.95
C PRO A 243 8.84 -11.64 -12.01
N ARG A 244 8.20 -12.74 -12.41
CA ARG A 244 7.10 -12.72 -13.39
C ARG A 244 5.78 -12.34 -12.71
N GLN A 245 4.74 -12.11 -13.49
CA GLN A 245 3.44 -11.62 -13.01
C GLN A 245 2.32 -12.11 -13.90
N TYR A 246 1.13 -12.29 -13.31
CA TYR A 246 -0.07 -12.66 -14.04
C TYR A 246 -0.82 -11.39 -14.43
N VAL A 247 -0.97 -11.15 -15.73
CA VAL A 247 -1.42 -9.86 -16.26
C VAL A 247 -2.58 -10.02 -17.22
N LYS A 248 -3.28 -8.92 -17.46
CA LYS A 248 -4.33 -8.83 -18.48
C LYS A 248 -4.32 -7.43 -19.10
N ALA A 249 -4.16 -7.35 -20.42
CA ALA A 249 -4.45 -6.12 -21.17
C ALA A 249 -5.97 -5.89 -21.24
N VAL A 250 -6.42 -4.65 -21.45
CA VAL A 250 -7.86 -4.30 -21.49
C VAL A 250 -8.64 -5.24 -22.42
N ASP A 251 -8.19 -5.35 -23.68
CA ASP A 251 -8.80 -6.22 -24.71
C ASP A 251 -8.13 -7.60 -24.82
N GLY A 252 -7.27 -7.95 -23.87
CA GLY A 252 -6.52 -9.20 -23.84
C GLY A 252 -7.11 -10.27 -22.95
N VAL A 253 -6.50 -11.45 -23.01
CA VAL A 253 -6.73 -12.55 -22.06
C VAL A 253 -5.70 -12.54 -20.95
N LYS A 254 -6.04 -13.14 -19.82
CA LYS A 254 -5.10 -13.34 -18.72
C LYS A 254 -3.93 -14.23 -19.17
N HIS A 255 -2.70 -13.83 -18.90
CA HIS A 255 -1.51 -14.58 -19.25
C HIS A 255 -0.32 -14.19 -18.37
N ASP A 256 0.69 -15.04 -18.33
CA ASP A 256 1.91 -14.81 -17.56
C ASP A 256 2.93 -13.98 -18.35
N ALA A 257 3.44 -12.92 -17.75
CA ALA A 257 4.38 -12.00 -18.38
C ALA A 257 5.56 -11.67 -17.47
N PHE A 258 6.65 -11.19 -18.07
CA PHE A 258 7.71 -10.54 -17.31
C PHE A 258 7.27 -9.13 -16.88
N PHE A 259 6.74 -8.34 -17.81
CA PHE A 259 6.42 -6.93 -17.61
C PHE A 259 4.92 -6.67 -17.68
N ILE A 260 4.49 -5.54 -17.12
CA ILE A 260 3.11 -5.06 -17.20
C ILE A 260 2.66 -4.84 -18.66
N PRO A 261 1.37 -5.05 -18.98
CA PRO A 261 0.84 -4.80 -20.31
C PRO A 261 0.82 -3.30 -20.61
N HIS A 262 1.28 -2.93 -21.81
CA HIS A 262 1.22 -1.53 -22.26
C HIS A 262 -0.22 -1.07 -22.52
N GLN A 263 -1.08 -1.98 -22.98
CA GLN A 263 -2.52 -1.75 -23.18
C GLN A 263 -3.29 -2.00 -21.88
N ASN A 264 -3.16 -1.07 -20.94
CA ASN A 264 -3.88 -1.07 -19.66
C ASN A 264 -4.86 0.12 -19.56
N GLU A 265 -5.60 0.21 -18.45
CA GLU A 265 -6.72 1.13 -18.23
C GLU A 265 -6.31 2.61 -18.26
N SER A 266 -5.02 2.92 -18.08
CA SER A 266 -4.54 4.29 -18.23
C SER A 266 -4.57 4.78 -19.69
N GLY A 267 -4.51 3.85 -20.65
CA GLY A 267 -4.39 4.15 -22.09
C GLY A 267 -3.01 4.64 -22.55
N TYR A 268 -2.03 4.81 -21.64
CA TYR A 268 -0.69 5.30 -22.00
C TYR A 268 0.44 4.86 -21.06
N TRP A 269 0.15 4.65 -19.78
CA TRP A 269 1.17 4.55 -18.74
C TRP A 269 1.72 3.13 -18.63
N TRP A 270 3.03 3.02 -18.82
CA TRP A 270 3.86 1.89 -18.46
C TRP A 270 5.31 2.39 -18.36
N GLN A 271 6.13 1.75 -17.53
CA GLN A 271 7.52 2.13 -17.29
C GLN A 271 8.32 0.96 -16.73
N GLY A 272 9.61 1.16 -16.50
CA GLY A 272 10.43 0.20 -15.77
C GLY A 272 9.92 -0.06 -14.35
N GLU A 273 10.11 -1.28 -13.85
CA GLU A 273 9.42 -1.80 -12.66
C GLU A 273 10.30 -1.88 -11.40
N ASN A 274 11.33 -1.04 -11.28
CA ASN A 274 12.30 -1.15 -10.18
C ASN A 274 11.65 -1.06 -8.79
N ALA A 275 10.62 -0.23 -8.63
CA ALA A 275 9.87 -0.13 -7.38
C ALA A 275 9.10 -1.44 -7.07
N ARG A 276 8.44 -2.05 -8.06
CA ARG A 276 7.84 -3.38 -7.93
C ARG A 276 8.87 -4.41 -7.49
N LEU A 277 10.03 -4.47 -8.15
CA LEU A 277 11.11 -5.41 -7.81
C LEU A 277 11.57 -5.22 -6.36
N ALA A 278 11.79 -3.97 -5.94
CA ALA A 278 12.15 -3.66 -4.56
C ALA A 278 11.05 -4.04 -3.57
N SER A 279 9.77 -3.91 -3.92
CA SER A 279 8.65 -4.31 -3.06
C SER A 279 8.58 -5.83 -2.88
N LEU A 280 8.82 -6.61 -3.94
CA LEU A 280 8.85 -8.08 -3.90
C LEU A 280 10.09 -8.59 -3.15
N ALA A 281 11.25 -7.95 -3.33
CA ALA A 281 12.43 -8.23 -2.52
C ALA A 281 12.17 -7.92 -1.04
N SER A 282 11.55 -6.76 -0.74
CA SER A 282 11.18 -6.37 0.62
C SER A 282 10.25 -7.41 1.25
N MET A 283 9.21 -7.83 0.52
CA MET A 283 8.32 -8.93 0.92
C MET A 283 9.12 -10.21 1.25
N ALA A 284 10.01 -10.66 0.36
CA ALA A 284 10.77 -11.88 0.54
C ALA A 284 11.67 -11.86 1.80
N PHE A 285 12.33 -10.73 2.09
CA PHE A 285 13.13 -10.59 3.31
C PHE A 285 12.28 -10.43 4.57
N TRP A 286 11.11 -9.80 4.45
CA TRP A 286 10.21 -9.54 5.57
C TRP A 286 9.61 -10.83 6.14
N LEU A 287 9.28 -11.78 5.27
CA LEU A 287 8.75 -13.10 5.65
C LEU A 287 9.71 -13.91 6.51
N ASN A 288 11.01 -13.79 6.30
CA ASN A 288 12.03 -14.52 7.08
C ASN A 288 12.12 -14.04 8.54
N ARG A 289 11.34 -13.03 8.95
CA ARG A 289 11.31 -12.47 10.30
C ARG A 289 10.06 -12.84 11.12
N THR A 290 9.05 -13.50 10.54
CA THR A 290 7.73 -13.80 11.15
C THR A 290 7.37 -15.28 11.20
#